data_AF-A0A3A9E0N7-F1
#
_entry.id   AF-A0A3A9E0N7-F1
#
_cell.length_a   1.000
_cell.length_b   1.000
_cell.length_c   1.000
_cell.angle_alpha   90.00
_cell.angle_beta   90.00
_cell.angle_gamma   90.00
#
_symmetry.space_group_name_H-M   'P 1'
#
loop_
_entity.id
_entity.type
_entity.pdbx_description
1 polymer ?
#
loop_
_entity_poly.entity_id
_entity_poly.type
_entity_poly.pdbx_seq_one_letter_code
_entity_poly.pdbx_strand_id
1 'polypeptide(L)'
;MDFFLFFWIFMIAAFLGDILETIFCYALTGEIMCRSSFLFGHFSAVWGAGAVLLTCLFCRRKWKRGFWLFLFGAIGGGVYEYGCSLLTELVYGVTFWDYSQFPLHIHGRVSLVICLFWGGAVFIWTKWFYPLLEKT
;
A
#
# COMPACT_ATOMS: atom_id res chain seq x y z
N MET A 1 -8.22 -0.74 -21.02
CA MET A 1 -7.41 -0.31 -19.86
C MET A 1 -5.99 -0.31 -20.35
N ASP A 2 -5.48 0.87 -20.63
CA ASP A 2 -4.18 1.03 -21.29
C ASP A 2 -3.05 0.77 -20.31
N PHE A 3 -2.04 0.02 -20.75
CA PHE A 3 -0.80 -0.23 -20.01
C PHE A 3 -0.19 1.06 -19.45
N PHE A 4 -0.31 2.15 -20.20
CA PHE A 4 0.16 3.48 -19.83
C PHE A 4 -0.48 4.01 -18.54
N LEU A 5 -1.77 3.76 -18.33
CA LEU A 5 -2.48 4.18 -17.11
C LEU A 5 -1.95 3.40 -15.90
N PHE A 6 -1.78 2.08 -16.02
CA PHE A 6 -1.23 1.27 -14.93
C PHE A 6 0.21 1.64 -14.58
N PHE A 7 1.03 1.97 -15.59
CA PHE A 7 2.38 2.44 -15.38
C PHE A 7 2.39 3.74 -14.54
N TRP A 8 1.58 4.73 -14.88
CA TRP A 8 1.51 5.98 -14.11
C TRP A 8 0.93 5.80 -12.71
N ILE A 9 -0.08 4.95 -12.57
CA ILE A 9 -0.61 4.55 -11.26
C ILE A 9 0.50 3.95 -10.39
N PHE A 10 1.26 3.01 -10.95
CA PHE A 10 2.39 2.38 -10.26
C PHE A 10 3.43 3.42 -9.84
N MET A 11 3.86 4.29 -10.76
CA MET A 11 4.91 5.28 -10.48
C MET A 11 4.50 6.29 -9.41
N ILE A 12 3.28 6.84 -9.51
CA ILE A 12 2.78 7.83 -8.54
C ILE A 12 2.58 7.18 -7.17
N ALA A 13 1.98 5.99 -7.14
CA ALA A 13 1.74 5.28 -5.89
C ALA A 13 3.03 4.78 -5.23
N ALA A 14 4.01 4.32 -6.01
CA ALA A 14 5.30 3.89 -5.49
C ALA A 14 6.06 5.06 -4.82
N PHE A 15 5.98 6.25 -5.41
CA PHE A 15 6.60 7.46 -4.85
C PHE A 15 5.85 8.00 -3.62
N LEU A 16 4.54 8.18 -3.73
CA LEU A 16 3.73 8.68 -2.61
C LEU A 16 3.70 7.70 -1.44
N GLY A 17 3.63 6.40 -1.73
CA GLY A 17 3.66 5.35 -0.73
C GLY A 17 4.95 5.35 0.08
N ASP A 18 6.10 5.51 -0.59
CA ASP A 18 7.41 5.60 0.07
C ASP A 18 7.51 6.82 1.00
N ILE A 19 7.03 7.99 0.54
CA ILE A 19 6.98 9.21 1.37
C ILE A 19 6.05 9.02 2.56
N LEU A 20 4.85 8.48 2.34
CA LEU A 20 3.87 8.24 3.39
C LEU A 20 4.40 7.25 4.44
N GLU A 21 5.05 6.18 4.00
CA GLU A 21 5.67 5.20 4.87
C GLU A 21 6.83 5.80 5.67
N THR A 22 7.66 6.62 5.03
CA THR A 22 8.75 7.32 5.72
C THR A 22 8.21 8.27 6.80
N ILE A 23 7.16 9.05 6.49
CA ILE A 23 6.50 9.94 7.46
C ILE A 23 5.85 9.12 8.58
N PHE A 24 5.22 8.00 8.25
CA PHE A 24 4.55 7.14 9.22
C PHE A 24 5.54 6.47 10.17
N CYS A 25 6.63 5.91 9.65
CA CYS A 25 7.73 5.36 10.44
C CYS A 25 8.36 6.44 11.32
N TYR A 26 8.60 7.63 10.78
CA TYR A 26 9.12 8.76 11.56
C TYR A 26 8.16 9.18 12.68
N ALA A 27 6.86 9.24 12.41
CA ALA A 27 5.86 9.61 13.41
C ALA A 27 5.73 8.57 14.55
N LEU A 28 5.95 7.28 14.24
CA LEU A 28 5.81 6.19 15.21
C LEU A 28 7.08 5.89 16.00
N THR A 29 8.24 5.95 15.34
CA THR A 29 9.52 5.54 15.93
C THR A 29 10.42 6.72 16.25
N GLY A 30 10.16 7.91 15.70
CA GLY A 30 11.03 9.08 15.79
C GLY A 30 12.28 8.99 14.91
N GLU A 31 12.48 7.88 14.19
CA GLU A 31 13.63 7.64 13.33
C GLU A 31 13.25 7.67 11.85
N ILE A 32 14.12 8.26 11.03
CA ILE A 32 13.97 8.24 9.58
C ILE A 32 14.49 6.89 9.09
N MET A 33 13.58 5.94 8.93
CA MET A 33 13.88 4.64 8.31
C MET A 33 13.71 4.73 6.80
N CYS A 34 14.77 4.44 6.06
CA CYS A 34 14.71 4.37 4.60
C CYS A 34 14.21 2.98 4.19
N ARG A 35 12.95 2.86 3.78
CA ARG A 35 12.32 1.61 3.30
C ARG A 35 12.16 1.55 1.77
N SER A 36 12.94 2.36 1.07
CA SER A 36 12.92 2.36 -0.40
C SER A 36 13.33 1.00 -0.95
N SER A 37 12.55 0.48 -1.90
CA SER A 37 12.85 -0.76 -2.62
C SER A 37 13.92 -0.58 -3.70
N PHE A 38 14.33 0.66 -3.99
CA PHE A 38 15.32 0.98 -5.01
C PHE A 38 16.59 1.59 -4.40
N LEU A 39 17.75 1.18 -4.94
CA LEU A 39 19.08 1.71 -4.59
C LEU A 39 19.20 3.23 -4.83
N PHE A 40 18.42 3.77 -5.75
CA PHE A 40 18.40 5.20 -6.08
C PHE A 40 16.95 5.70 -6.20
N GLY A 41 16.49 6.45 -5.19
CA GLY A 41 15.19 7.14 -5.18
C GLY A 41 14.21 6.61 -4.14
N HIS A 42 13.24 7.45 -3.78
CA HIS A 42 12.16 7.16 -2.82
C HIS A 42 11.01 6.43 -3.52
N PHE A 43 11.18 5.13 -3.78
CA PHE A 43 10.20 4.33 -4.50
C PHE A 43 10.00 2.99 -3.80
N SER A 44 8.77 2.74 -3.37
CA SER A 44 8.39 1.44 -2.83
C SER A 44 7.61 0.64 -3.87
N ALA A 45 8.22 -0.45 -4.35
CA ALA A 45 7.62 -1.33 -5.34
C ALA A 45 6.38 -2.04 -4.77
N VAL A 46 6.35 -2.26 -3.46
CA VAL A 46 5.20 -2.81 -2.72
C VAL A 46 4.00 -1.86 -2.83
N TRP A 47 4.21 -0.56 -2.59
CA TRP A 47 3.15 0.43 -2.73
C TRP A 47 2.63 0.57 -4.16
N GLY A 48 3.54 0.62 -5.15
CA GLY A 48 3.18 0.68 -6.56
C GLY A 48 2.35 -0.53 -7.01
N ALA A 49 2.82 -1.74 -6.70
CA ALA A 49 2.13 -2.97 -7.08
C ALA A 49 0.81 -3.14 -6.34
N GLY A 50 0.76 -2.80 -5.04
CA GLY A 50 -0.46 -2.76 -4.25
C GLY A 50 -1.50 -1.82 -4.83
N ALA A 51 -1.13 -0.60 -5.20
CA ALA A 51 -2.05 0.36 -5.80
C ALA A 51 -2.61 -0.11 -7.15
N VAL A 52 -1.80 -0.73 -8.01
CA VAL A 52 -2.28 -1.32 -9.28
C VAL A 52 -3.27 -2.47 -9.01
N LEU A 53 -2.92 -3.40 -8.11
CA LEU A 53 -3.78 -4.51 -7.72
C LEU A 53 -5.12 -4.03 -7.15
N LEU A 54 -5.08 -3.10 -6.20
CA LEU A 54 -6.26 -2.55 -5.56
C LEU A 54 -7.10 -1.73 -6.55
N THR A 55 -6.48 -0.98 -7.47
CA THR A 55 -7.20 -0.28 -8.54
C THR A 55 -7.94 -1.26 -9.44
N CYS A 56 -7.29 -2.35 -9.88
CA CYS A 56 -7.92 -3.41 -10.68
C CYS A 56 -9.12 -4.04 -9.97
N LEU A 57 -9.00 -4.31 -8.67
CA LEU A 57 -10.03 -4.95 -7.86
C LEU A 57 -11.20 -4.02 -7.51
N PHE A 58 -10.91 -2.77 -7.13
CA PHE A 58 -11.90 -1.86 -6.56
C PHE A 58 -12.49 -0.86 -7.55
N CYS A 59 -11.72 -0.34 -8.51
CA CYS A 59 -12.21 0.71 -9.41
C CYS A 59 -13.21 0.21 -10.46
N ARG A 60 -13.23 -1.10 -10.79
CA ARG A 60 -14.30 -1.66 -11.65
C ARG A 60 -15.68 -1.62 -11.00
N ARG A 61 -15.76 -1.54 -9.68
CA ARG A 61 -17.02 -1.49 -8.95
C ARG A 61 -17.30 -0.04 -8.55
N LYS A 62 -18.41 0.53 -9.05
CA LYS A 62 -18.91 1.83 -8.57
C LYS A 62 -19.47 1.67 -7.16
N TRP A 63 -18.59 1.67 -6.16
CA TRP A 63 -18.97 1.55 -4.75
C TRP A 63 -19.73 2.81 -4.32
N LYS A 64 -21.04 2.69 -4.12
CA LYS A 64 -21.89 3.81 -3.67
C LYS A 64 -21.62 4.26 -2.23
N ARG A 65 -21.01 3.40 -1.40
CA ARG A 65 -20.78 3.65 0.04
C ARG A 65 -19.28 3.58 0.35
N GLY A 66 -18.71 4.71 0.78
CA GLY A 66 -17.28 4.84 1.08
C GLY A 66 -16.76 3.93 2.20
N PHE A 67 -17.62 3.58 3.17
CA PHE A 67 -17.26 2.68 4.26
C PHE A 67 -16.85 1.28 3.79
N TRP A 68 -17.59 0.71 2.82
CA TRP A 68 -17.26 -0.61 2.28
C TRP A 68 -15.95 -0.60 1.52
N LEU A 69 -15.66 0.48 0.80
CA LEU A 69 -14.40 0.66 0.10
C LEU A 69 -13.22 0.67 1.10
N PHE A 70 -13.36 1.39 2.21
CA PHE A 70 -12.36 1.39 3.28
C PHE A 70 -12.18 -0.01 3.88
N LEU A 71 -13.28 -0.69 4.23
CA LEU A 71 -13.21 -2.00 4.88
C LEU A 71 -12.59 -3.07 3.98
N PHE A 72 -13.02 -3.15 2.71
CA PHE A 72 -12.43 -4.08 1.77
C PHE A 72 -11.01 -3.70 1.38
N GLY A 73 -10.70 -2.40 1.31
CA GLY A 73 -9.34 -1.91 1.12
C GLY A 73 -8.42 -2.29 2.28
N ALA A 74 -8.91 -2.22 3.51
CA ALA A 74 -8.15 -2.59 4.70
C ALA A 74 -7.85 -4.09 4.75
N ILE A 75 -8.86 -4.93 4.48
CA ILE A 75 -8.69 -6.38 4.42
C ILE A 75 -7.79 -6.77 3.23
N GLY A 76 -8.06 -6.21 2.05
CA GLY A 76 -7.30 -6.50 0.83
C GLY A 76 -5.85 -6.06 0.92
N GLY A 77 -5.59 -4.87 1.47
CA GLY A 77 -4.25 -4.38 1.75
C GLY A 77 -3.52 -5.22 2.80
N GLY A 78 -4.22 -5.64 3.87
CA GLY A 78 -3.63 -6.55 4.86
C GLY A 78 -3.23 -7.91 4.27
N VAL A 79 -4.06 -8.50 3.41
CA VAL A 79 -3.73 -9.74 2.69
C VAL A 79 -2.58 -9.53 1.73
N TYR A 80 -2.56 -8.41 1.01
CA TYR A 80 -1.48 -8.05 0.10
C TYR A 80 -0.14 -7.93 0.84
N GLU A 81 -0.12 -7.18 1.94
CA GLU A 81 1.07 -6.98 2.77
C GLU A 81 1.59 -8.32 3.33
N TYR A 82 0.69 -9.15 3.84
CA TYR A 82 1.04 -10.48 4.34
C TYR A 82 1.65 -11.35 3.22
N GLY A 83 1.05 -11.31 2.02
CA GLY A 83 1.55 -12.00 0.84
C GLY A 83 2.93 -11.51 0.41
N CYS A 84 3.17 -10.19 0.42
CA CYS A 84 4.48 -9.61 0.13
C CYS A 84 5.53 -10.06 1.14
N SER A 85 5.21 -10.04 2.44
CA SER A 85 6.11 -10.51 3.50
C SER A 85 6.48 -11.98 3.33
N LEU A 86 5.51 -12.84 2.96
CA LEU A 86 5.77 -14.25 2.67
C LEU A 86 6.62 -14.44 1.41
N LEU A 87 6.32 -13.70 0.34
CA LEU A 87 7.09 -13.79 -0.90
C LEU A 87 8.55 -13.40 -0.68
N THR A 88 8.82 -12.35 0.11
CA THR A 88 10.18 -11.86 0.31
C THR A 88 10.97 -12.80 1.22
N GLU A 89 10.32 -13.41 2.20
CA GLU A 89 10.92 -14.49 2.99
C GLU A 89 11.19 -15.74 2.14
N LEU A 90 10.26 -16.15 1.28
CA LEU A 90 10.45 -17.35 0.44
C LEU A 90 11.54 -17.16 -0.62
N VAL A 91 11.61 -15.98 -1.24
CA VAL A 91 12.54 -15.69 -2.34
C VAL A 91 13.92 -15.27 -1.83
N TYR A 92 13.97 -14.43 -0.79
CA TYR A 92 15.21 -13.81 -0.31
C TYR A 92 15.61 -14.26 1.10
N GLY A 93 14.76 -14.99 1.82
CA GLY A 93 15.03 -15.40 3.20
C GLY A 93 14.95 -14.24 4.21
N VAL A 94 14.45 -13.07 3.80
CA VAL A 94 14.42 -11.87 4.64
C VAL A 94 13.01 -11.28 4.76
N THR A 95 12.69 -10.84 5.98
CA THR A 95 11.49 -10.05 6.28
C THR A 95 11.82 -8.57 6.23
N PHE A 96 11.23 -7.83 5.29
CA PHE A 96 11.49 -6.39 5.11
C PHE A 96 10.89 -5.51 6.21
N TRP A 97 9.91 -6.02 6.95
CA TRP A 97 9.28 -5.30 8.05
C TRP A 97 8.89 -6.26 9.16
N ASP A 98 8.92 -5.73 10.38
CA ASP A 98 8.41 -6.39 11.57
C ASP A 98 7.46 -5.44 12.31
N TYR A 99 6.22 -5.89 12.47
CA TYR A 99 5.14 -5.22 13.19
C TYR A 99 4.80 -5.93 14.51
N SER A 100 5.68 -6.79 15.03
CA SER A 100 5.53 -7.50 16.32
C SER A 100 5.20 -6.58 17.49
N GLN A 101 5.64 -5.32 17.43
CA GLN A 101 5.41 -4.32 18.48
C GLN A 101 4.04 -3.65 18.39
N PHE A 102 3.30 -3.84 17.29
CA PHE A 102 1.99 -3.23 17.10
C PHE A 102 0.85 -4.13 17.60
N PRO A 103 -0.26 -3.54 18.09
CA PRO A 103 -1.39 -4.30 18.58
C PRO A 103 -2.08 -5.07 17.45
N LEU A 104 -2.58 -6.27 17.76
CA LEU A 104 -3.29 -7.15 16.83
C LEU A 104 -2.45 -7.47 15.57
N HIS A 105 -1.17 -7.78 15.77
CA HIS A 105 -0.30 -8.27 14.72
C HIS A 105 -0.53 -9.76 14.46
N ILE A 106 -0.37 -10.16 13.20
CA ILE A 106 -0.38 -11.56 12.76
C ILE A 106 1.04 -11.89 12.33
N HIS A 107 1.71 -12.75 13.11
CA HIS A 107 3.10 -13.18 12.89
C HIS A 107 4.13 -12.04 12.74
N GLY A 108 3.83 -10.84 13.21
CA GLY A 108 4.67 -9.65 12.99
C GLY A 108 4.67 -9.14 11.54
N ARG A 109 3.89 -9.73 10.64
CA ARG A 109 3.91 -9.42 9.19
C ARG A 109 2.89 -8.40 8.77
N VAL A 110 1.76 -8.38 9.47
CA VAL A 110 0.67 -7.42 9.27
C VAL A 110 0.09 -7.08 10.63
N SER A 111 -0.37 -5.85 10.82
CA SER A 111 -1.07 -5.42 12.02
C SER A 111 -2.38 -4.72 11.67
N LEU A 112 -3.29 -4.62 12.63
CA LEU A 112 -4.55 -3.92 12.42
C LEU A 112 -4.31 -2.45 12.00
N VAL A 113 -3.30 -1.80 12.58
CA VAL A 113 -2.94 -0.41 12.26
C VAL A 113 -2.57 -0.28 10.78
N ILE A 114 -1.76 -1.22 10.26
CA ILE A 114 -1.36 -1.24 8.85
C ILE A 114 -2.55 -1.57 7.94
N CYS A 115 -3.43 -2.49 8.33
CA CYS A 115 -4.67 -2.75 7.59
C CYS A 115 -5.53 -1.47 7.49
N LEU A 116 -5.73 -0.75 8.59
CA LEU A 116 -6.49 0.50 8.58
C LEU A 116 -5.82 1.57 7.71
N PHE A 117 -4.49 1.63 7.74
CA PHE A 117 -3.71 2.52 6.88
C PHE A 117 -3.94 2.23 5.40
N TRP A 118 -3.87 0.96 4.98
CA TRP A 118 -4.21 0.52 3.63
C TRP A 118 -5.65 0.86 3.24
N GLY A 119 -6.61 0.67 4.15
CA GLY A 119 -8.00 1.07 3.94
C GLY A 119 -8.15 2.57 3.65
N GLY A 120 -7.43 3.40 4.42
CA GLY A 120 -7.38 4.85 4.22
C GLY A 120 -6.75 5.24 2.89
N ALA A 121 -5.62 4.61 2.55
CA ALA A 121 -4.93 4.82 1.28
C ALA A 121 -5.84 4.48 0.09
N VAL A 122 -6.55 3.34 0.11
CA VAL A 122 -7.52 2.96 -0.94
C VAL A 122 -8.66 3.97 -1.04
N PHE A 123 -9.18 4.45 0.10
CA PHE A 123 -10.24 5.44 0.11
C PHE A 123 -9.79 6.77 -0.54
N ILE A 124 -8.64 7.29 -0.13
CA ILE A 124 -8.06 8.53 -0.67
C ILE A 124 -7.74 8.35 -2.16
N TRP A 125 -7.09 7.25 -2.53
CA TRP A 125 -6.74 6.93 -3.91
C TRP A 125 -7.96 6.92 -4.83
N THR A 126 -9.00 6.17 -4.46
CA THR A 126 -10.21 6.02 -5.28
C THR A 126 -11.02 7.31 -5.37
N LYS A 127 -11.02 8.14 -4.31
CA LYS A 127 -11.82 9.37 -4.25
C LYS A 127 -11.13 10.59 -4.86
N TRP A 128 -9.81 10.68 -4.77
CA TRP A 128 -9.05 11.87 -5.15
C TRP A 128 -8.17 11.60 -6.38
N PHE A 129 -7.37 10.54 -6.37
CA PHE A 129 -6.38 10.30 -7.43
C PHE A 129 -6.99 9.64 -8.68
N TYR A 130 -7.79 8.60 -8.51
CA TYR A 130 -8.42 7.89 -9.62
C TYR A 130 -9.29 8.79 -10.54
N PRO A 131 -10.20 9.65 -10.03
CA PRO A 131 -11.00 10.51 -10.91
C PRO A 131 -10.20 11.62 -11.59
N LEU A 132 -9.01 11.98 -11.10
CA LEU A 132 -8.10 12.89 -11.78
C LEU A 132 -7.44 12.18 -12.97
N LEU A 133 -7.03 10.92 -12.78
CA LEU A 133 -6.41 10.11 -13.82
C LEU A 133 -7.40 9.66 -14.91
N GLU A 134 -8.66 9.36 -14.57
CA GLU A 134 -9.70 8.97 -15.54
C GLU A 134 -10.14 10.13 -16.45
N LYS A 135 -9.98 11.38 -16.00
CA LYS A 135 -10.39 12.58 -16.76
C LYS A 135 -9.35 13.07 -17.77
N THR A 136 -8.16 12.47 -17.78
CA THR A 136 -7.05 12.86 -18.68
C THR A 136 -6.98 11.88 -19.84
#